data_AF-A0A929TTU0-F1
#
_entry.id   AF-A0A929TTU0-F1
#
_cell.length_a   1.000
_cell.length_b   1.000
_cell.length_c   1.000
_cell.angle_alpha   90.00
_cell.angle_beta   90.00
_cell.angle_gamma   90.00
#
_symmetry.space_group_name_H-M   'P 1'
#
loop_
_entity.id
_entity.type
_entity.pdbx_description
1 polymer ?
#
loop_
_entity_poly.entity_id
_entity_poly.type
_entity_poly.pdbx_seq_one_letter_code
_entity_poly.pdbx_strand_id
1 'polypeptide(L)' 'MTWDEICRNADGAIFGERSLKVKDNARENVRGLIIGLTGIDVECDECPEDVIEMHCNDMNIWFDSEGRIVNIG' A
#
# COMPACT_ATOMS: atom_id res chain seq x y z
N MET A 1 -3.30 9.03 -6.36
CA MET A 1 -3.81 7.75 -5.88
C MET A 1 -4.00 7.86 -4.38
N THR A 2 -5.23 8.08 -3.95
CA THR A 2 -5.55 8.03 -2.51
C THR A 2 -5.47 6.59 -2.00
N TRP A 3 -5.34 6.37 -0.69
CA TRP A 3 -5.41 5.03 -0.09
C TRP A 3 -6.68 4.29 -0.52
N ASP A 4 -7.80 5.01 -0.67
CA ASP A 4 -9.04 4.49 -1.25
C ASP A 4 -8.92 4.06 -2.73
N GLU A 5 -8.14 4.77 -3.54
CA GLU A 5 -7.86 4.42 -4.93
C GLU A 5 -6.88 3.24 -5.04
N ILE A 6 -5.86 3.18 -4.17
CA ILE A 6 -4.97 2.01 -4.03
C ILE A 6 -5.79 0.79 -3.65
N CYS A 7 -6.69 0.94 -2.66
CA CYS A 7 -7.65 -0.08 -2.28
C CYS A 7 -8.51 -0.51 -3.47
N ARG A 8 -9.02 0.43 -4.27
CA ARG A 8 -9.84 0.11 -5.45
C ARG A 8 -9.07 -0.62 -6.54
N ASN A 9 -7.80 -0.26 -6.76
CA ASN A 9 -6.93 -0.89 -7.75
C ASN A 9 -6.52 -2.31 -7.34
N ALA A 10 -6.21 -2.53 -6.06
CA ALA A 10 -5.84 -3.85 -5.54
C ALA A 10 -7.05 -4.79 -5.46
N ASP A 11 -8.25 -4.24 -5.19
CA ASP A 11 -9.40 -5.06 -4.79
C ASP A 11 -10.22 -5.63 -5.95
N GLY A 12 -10.17 -5.07 -7.16
CA GLY A 12 -11.02 -5.56 -8.26
C GLY A 12 -12.47 -5.84 -7.83
N ALA A 13 -13.02 -4.99 -6.95
CA ALA A 13 -14.36 -5.08 -6.35
C ALA A 13 -14.74 -6.43 -5.70
N ILE A 14 -14.22 -6.76 -4.51
CA ILE A 14 -14.84 -7.80 -3.66
C ILE A 14 -14.83 -7.39 -2.18
N PHE A 15 -15.88 -6.68 -1.75
CA PHE A 15 -16.14 -6.42 -0.32
C PHE A 15 -16.24 -7.75 0.48
N GLY A 16 -15.24 -8.06 1.32
CA GLY A 16 -15.20 -9.24 2.20
C GLY A 16 -13.84 -9.42 2.92
N GLU A 17 -13.65 -10.49 3.71
CA GLU A 17 -12.36 -10.79 4.41
C GLU A 17 -11.14 -10.81 3.47
N ARG A 18 -11.35 -11.17 2.21
CA ARG A 18 -10.31 -11.19 1.19
C ARG A 18 -9.78 -9.79 0.89
N SER A 19 -10.64 -8.77 0.84
CA SER A 19 -10.22 -7.39 0.59
C SER A 19 -9.47 -6.79 1.76
N LEU A 20 -9.83 -7.15 3.00
CA LEU A 20 -9.04 -6.80 4.19
C LEU A 20 -7.63 -7.40 4.11
N LYS A 21 -7.52 -8.66 3.70
CA LYS A 21 -6.23 -9.33 3.57
C LYS A 21 -5.35 -8.76 2.45
N VAL A 22 -5.96 -8.35 1.34
CA VAL A 22 -5.26 -7.66 0.24
C VAL A 22 -4.75 -6.29 0.69
N LYS A 23 -5.54 -5.55 1.47
CA LYS A 23 -5.13 -4.26 2.04
C LYS A 23 -3.97 -4.40 3.02
N ASP A 24 -4.05 -5.38 3.93
CA ASP A 24 -2.96 -5.66 4.86
C ASP A 24 -1.67 -6.04 4.11
N ASN A 25 -1.77 -6.88 3.08
CA ASN A 25 -0.63 -7.19 2.22
C ASN A 25 -0.04 -5.94 1.54
N ALA A 26 -0.87 -5.08 0.95
CA ALA A 26 -0.38 -3.87 0.27
C ALA A 26 0.31 -2.93 1.28
N ARG A 27 -0.29 -2.74 2.44
CA ARG A 27 0.28 -1.96 3.54
C ARG A 27 1.64 -2.51 3.97
N GLU A 28 1.73 -3.81 4.25
CA GLU A 28 2.98 -4.43 4.68
C GLU A 28 4.07 -4.37 3.61
N ASN A 29 3.71 -4.57 2.33
CA ASN A 29 4.67 -4.48 1.23
C ASN A 29 5.21 -3.05 1.07
N VAL A 30 4.34 -2.03 1.13
CA VAL A 30 4.78 -0.63 1.03
C VAL A 30 5.59 -0.21 2.24
N ARG A 31 5.17 -0.60 3.45
CA ARG A 31 5.94 -0.39 4.67
C ARG A 31 7.34 -0.99 4.54
N GLY A 32 7.43 -2.25 4.11
CA GLY A 32 8.72 -2.92 3.90
C GLY A 32 9.59 -2.20 2.87
N LEU A 33 8.98 -1.68 1.79
CA LEU A 33 9.67 -0.87 0.80
C LEU A 33 10.20 0.44 1.40
N ILE A 34 9.38 1.18 2.14
CA ILE A 34 9.77 2.45 2.76
C ILE A 34 10.89 2.23 3.78
N ILE A 35 10.75 1.23 4.65
CA ILE A 35 11.82 0.84 5.60
C ILE A 35 13.11 0.51 4.84
N GLY A 36 13.01 -0.20 3.70
CA GLY A 36 14.17 -0.53 2.87
C GLY A 36 14.83 0.69 2.21
N LEU A 37 14.06 1.73 1.86
CA LEU A 37 14.54 2.93 1.19
C LEU A 37 15.03 4.01 2.15
N THR A 38 14.30 4.25 3.24
CA THR A 38 14.51 5.37 4.16
C THR A 38 15.03 4.92 5.53
N GLY A 39 14.89 3.63 5.88
CA GLY A 39 15.15 3.12 7.22
C GLY A 39 14.09 3.51 8.26
N ILE A 40 13.01 4.16 7.85
CA ILE A 40 11.95 4.66 8.73
C ILE A 40 10.76 3.72 8.68
N ASP A 41 10.29 3.34 9.86
CA ASP A 41 9.05 2.59 10.00
C ASP A 41 7.86 3.56 10.07
N VAL A 42 7.01 3.50 9.04
CA VAL A 42 5.81 4.33 8.94
C VAL A 42 4.78 4.02 10.02
N GLU A 43 4.84 2.85 10.67
CA GLU A 43 3.95 2.52 11.78
C GLU A 43 4.24 3.30 13.06
N CYS A 44 5.39 3.96 13.13
CA CYS A 44 5.70 4.87 14.22
C CYS A 44 5.10 6.28 14.01
N ASP A 45 4.51 6.54 12.83
CA ASP A 45 3.87 7.82 12.53
C ASP A 45 2.47 7.91 13.15
N GLU A 46 1.97 9.13 13.39
CA GLU A 46 0.59 9.33 13.88
C GLU A 46 -0.45 8.86 12.85
N CYS A 47 -0.11 8.93 11.56
CA CYS A 47 -0.96 8.46 10.46
C CYS A 47 -0.15 7.66 9.42
N PRO A 48 0.11 6.36 9.65
CA PRO A 48 0.86 5.50 8.72
C PRO A 48 0.23 5.45 7.31
N GLU A 49 -1.09 5.53 7.21
CA GLU A 49 -1.81 5.50 5.94
C GLU A 49 -1.46 6.69 5.04
N ASP A 50 -1.34 7.90 5.61
CA ASP A 50 -1.01 9.11 4.86
C ASP A 50 0.42 9.05 4.32
N VAL A 51 1.35 8.52 5.11
CA VAL A 51 2.75 8.34 4.70
C VAL A 51 2.86 7.29 3.59
N ILE A 52 2.16 6.17 3.74
CA ILE A 52 2.07 5.12 2.73
C ILE A 52 1.46 5.67 1.43
N GLU A 53 0.38 6.45 1.53
CA GLU A 53 -0.27 7.09 0.38
C GLU A 53 0.69 8.05 -0.34
N MET A 54 1.39 8.90 0.40
CA MET A 54 2.37 9.83 -0.15
C MET A 54 3.46 9.09 -0.92
N HIS A 55 4.03 8.03 -0.33
CA HIS A 55 5.07 7.23 -0.97
C HIS A 55 4.56 6.42 -2.17
N CYS A 56 3.35 5.85 -2.09
CA CYS A 56 2.72 5.18 -3.21
C CYS A 56 2.50 6.12 -4.39
N ASN A 57 2.15 7.39 -4.13
CA ASN A 57 2.00 8.41 -5.17
C ASN A 57 3.34 8.86 -5.74
N ASP A 58 4.31 9.13 -4.87
CA ASP A 58 5.64 9.60 -5.27
C ASP A 58 6.38 8.56 -6.13
N MET A 59 6.27 7.29 -5.75
CA MET A 59 6.88 6.17 -6.46
C MET A 59 5.96 5.50 -7.48
N ASN A 60 4.73 6.00 -7.61
CA ASN A 60 3.70 5.51 -8.53
C ASN A 60 3.60 3.97 -8.51
N ILE A 61 3.31 3.43 -7.32
CA ILE A 61 3.34 1.99 -7.04
C ILE A 61 2.08 1.31 -7.59
N TRP A 62 2.28 0.15 -8.22
CA TRP A 62 1.21 -0.70 -8.75
C TRP A 62 1.15 -2.01 -7.97
N PHE A 63 -0.08 -2.46 -7.68
CA PHE A 63 -0.35 -3.68 -6.94
C PHE A 63 -1.03 -4.73 -7.81
N ASP A 64 -0.79 -6.01 -7.53
CA ASP A 64 -1.62 -7.10 -8.04
C ASP A 64 -2.92 -7.26 -7.23
N SER A 65 -3.76 -8.20 -7.67
CA SER A 65 -5.01 -8.57 -7.00
C SER A 65 -4.83 -9.18 -5.60
N GLU A 66 -3.61 -9.44 -5.16
CA GLU A 66 -3.28 -9.93 -3.82
C GLU A 66 -2.64 -8.85 -2.94
N GLY A 67 -2.49 -7.62 -3.44
CA GLY A 67 -1.87 -6.51 -2.72
C GLY A 67 -0.34 -6.55 -2.72
N ARG A 68 0.29 -7.28 -3.64
CA ARG A 68 1.74 -7.29 -3.79
C ARG A 68 2.19 -6.24 -4.79
N ILE A 69 3.32 -5.61 -4.51
CA ILE A 69 3.91 -4.62 -5.42
C ILE A 69 4.39 -5.35 -6.68
N VAL A 70 3.83 -4.99 -7.83
CA VAL A 70 4.20 -5.53 -9.14
C VAL A 70 4.98 -4.56 -9.99
N ASN A 71 4.85 -3.25 -9.74
CA ASN A 71 5.58 -2.23 -10.47
C ASN A 71 5.77 -0.97 -9.62
N ILE A 72 6.87 -0.26 -9.88
CA ILE A 72 7.25 1.03 -9.28
C ILE A 72 7.77 1.88 -10.45
N GLY A 73 7.18 3.05 -10.71
CA GLY A 73 7.32 3.73 -12.01
C GLY A 73 7.41 5.25 -11.97
#